data_AF-K0EPK0-F1
#
_entry.id   AF-K0EPK0-F1
#
_cell.length_a   1.000
_cell.length_b   1.000
_cell.length_c   1.000
_cell.angle_alpha   90.00
_cell.angle_beta   90.00
_cell.angle_gamma   90.00
#
_symmetry.space_group_name_H-M   'P 1'
#
loop_
_entity.id
_entity.type
_entity.pdbx_description
1 polymer ?
#
loop_
_entity_poly.entity_id
_entity_poly.type
_entity_poly.pdbx_seq_one_letter_code
_entity_poly.pdbx_strand_id
1 'polypeptide(L)'
;MYSPIEDWDTDEVWMFLMQYANPWGVSNKDLLTMYQGASADSECPLVVDSTTPSCGDSRFGCWTCTLVEQDKSMAAMVHNSAEHKWMKPLLDLRNNLDNPDDKEDREYRKMNGTIQLFKDKIVHGPYTQKAREKWLRELLKAQTKVRKRAPEGLRNIELISMDELHEVRRIWIFEKHEVEDILPKIYEDETGEKFPGKPLDAYLTLGADEMELLRELCEDDDTHFTTMRELLSVERRYRTMSRRSGLFEALEKVVRKGYFADADDALDYARNRDRLRMENRDRPQLRAEAQQLLPLMEVNADASA
;
A
#
# COMPACT_ATOMS: atom_id res chain seq x y z
N MET A 1 14.94 -10.00 28.97
CA MET A 1 15.34 -10.82 27.81
C MET A 1 16.63 -11.51 28.23
N TYR A 2 16.72 -12.83 28.10
CA TYR A 2 17.95 -13.57 28.42
C TYR A 2 18.64 -13.94 27.09
N SER A 3 19.93 -13.66 26.99
CA SER A 3 20.77 -13.89 25.81
C SER A 3 21.86 -14.93 26.15
N PRO A 4 21.48 -16.22 26.32
CA PRO A 4 22.36 -17.25 26.90
C PRO A 4 23.61 -17.59 26.07
N ILE A 5 23.67 -17.12 24.82
CA ILE A 5 24.79 -17.32 23.89
C ILE A 5 25.37 -15.97 23.42
N GLU A 6 25.17 -14.89 24.17
CA GLU A 6 25.69 -13.55 23.81
C GLU A 6 27.20 -13.52 23.67
N ASP A 7 27.89 -14.31 24.50
CA ASP A 7 29.34 -14.43 24.49
C ASP A 7 29.86 -15.42 23.43
N TRP A 8 28.99 -16.00 22.59
CA TRP A 8 29.40 -16.93 21.53
C TRP A 8 29.61 -16.20 20.21
N ASP A 9 30.71 -16.52 19.55
CA ASP A 9 30.95 -16.08 18.17
C ASP A 9 30.13 -16.92 17.17
N THR A 10 29.93 -16.36 15.96
CA THR A 10 29.15 -17.02 14.89
C THR A 10 29.68 -18.43 14.57
N ASP A 11 30.99 -18.60 14.61
CA ASP A 11 31.66 -19.86 14.32
C ASP A 11 31.42 -20.92 15.40
N GLU A 12 31.37 -20.53 16.67
CA GLU A 12 31.06 -21.41 17.80
C GLU A 12 29.62 -21.92 17.70
N VAL A 13 28.69 -21.04 17.32
CA VAL A 13 27.28 -21.40 17.06
C VAL A 13 27.18 -22.43 15.95
N TRP A 14 27.85 -22.21 14.81
CA TRP A 14 27.83 -23.17 13.70
C TRP A 14 28.50 -24.50 14.07
N MET A 15 29.61 -24.47 14.79
CA MET A 15 30.28 -25.68 15.28
C MET A 15 29.34 -26.52 16.15
N PHE A 16 28.62 -25.88 17.07
CA PHE A 16 27.62 -26.55 17.89
C PHE A 16 26.48 -27.14 17.05
N LEU A 17 25.92 -26.38 16.11
CA LEU A 17 24.87 -26.86 15.20
C LEU A 17 25.33 -28.01 14.31
N MET A 18 26.60 -28.07 13.93
CA MET A 18 27.13 -29.19 13.14
C MET A 18 27.34 -30.47 13.96
N GLN A 19 27.52 -30.34 15.28
CA GLN A 19 27.74 -31.49 16.19
C GLN A 19 26.44 -32.06 16.74
N TYR A 20 25.42 -31.24 16.98
CA TYR A 20 24.18 -31.63 17.64
C TYR A 20 22.96 -31.44 16.74
N ALA A 21 22.08 -32.44 16.71
CA ALA A 21 20.80 -32.33 16.02
C ALA A 21 19.89 -31.30 16.72
N ASN A 22 19.22 -30.45 15.94
CA ASN A 22 18.24 -29.53 16.50
C ASN A 22 16.90 -30.25 16.82
N PRO A 23 16.11 -29.72 17.77
CA PRO A 23 14.86 -30.34 18.19
C PRO A 23 13.70 -30.18 17.19
N TRP A 24 13.86 -29.37 16.13
CA TRP A 24 12.79 -29.05 15.18
C TRP A 24 12.73 -30.02 13.98
N GLY A 25 13.68 -30.96 13.88
CA GLY A 25 13.66 -32.03 12.89
C GLY A 25 14.08 -31.64 11.47
N VAL A 26 14.60 -30.42 11.28
CA VAL A 26 15.19 -29.96 10.01
C VAL A 26 16.71 -30.21 10.04
N SER A 27 17.37 -30.42 8.91
CA SER A 27 18.82 -30.61 8.88
C SER A 27 19.55 -29.28 9.13
N ASN A 28 20.49 -29.26 10.09
CA ASN A 28 21.37 -28.10 10.29
C ASN A 28 22.26 -27.83 9.06
N LYS A 29 22.54 -28.84 8.23
CA LYS A 29 23.28 -28.65 6.97
C LYS A 29 22.47 -27.88 5.93
N ASP A 30 21.15 -28.10 5.91
CA ASP A 30 20.24 -27.37 5.01
C ASP A 30 20.14 -25.92 5.47
N LEU A 31 20.08 -25.70 6.79
CA LEU A 31 20.16 -24.37 7.40
C LEU A 31 21.47 -23.67 7.02
N LEU A 32 22.62 -24.34 7.18
CA LEU A 32 23.91 -23.80 6.78
C LEU A 32 23.87 -23.37 5.32
N THR A 33 23.46 -24.27 4.42
CA THR A 33 23.35 -24.04 2.96
C THR A 33 22.52 -22.79 2.64
N MET A 34 21.40 -22.59 3.35
CA MET A 34 20.56 -21.40 3.20
C MET A 34 21.31 -20.11 3.57
N TYR A 35 22.04 -20.09 4.69
CA TYR A 35 22.86 -18.93 5.10
C TYR A 35 24.03 -18.68 4.14
N GLN A 36 24.69 -19.72 3.61
CA GLN A 36 25.74 -19.54 2.58
C GLN A 36 25.13 -18.88 1.33
N GLY A 37 23.96 -19.36 0.89
CA GLY A 37 23.27 -18.82 -0.28
C GLY A 37 22.81 -17.36 -0.12
N ALA A 38 22.52 -16.91 1.11
CA ALA A 38 22.13 -15.54 1.41
C ALA A 38 23.30 -14.57 1.61
N SER A 39 24.54 -15.07 1.61
CA SER A 39 25.75 -14.26 1.78
C SER A 39 26.25 -13.75 0.42
N ALA A 40 26.76 -12.52 0.35
CA ALA A 40 27.15 -11.89 -0.92
C ALA A 40 28.20 -12.71 -1.70
N ASP A 41 29.14 -13.33 -0.98
CA ASP A 41 30.26 -14.05 -1.58
C ASP A 41 29.94 -15.51 -1.92
N SER A 42 28.73 -16.01 -1.64
CA SER A 42 28.33 -17.44 -1.78
C SER A 42 29.20 -18.46 -1.05
N GLU A 43 30.26 -18.04 -0.38
CA GLU A 43 31.19 -18.87 0.35
C GLU A 43 30.89 -18.75 1.85
N CYS A 44 30.52 -19.86 2.48
CA CYS A 44 30.66 -20.01 3.92
C CYS A 44 31.67 -21.12 4.16
N PRO A 45 32.92 -20.78 4.48
CA PRO A 45 33.92 -21.79 4.80
C PRO A 45 33.37 -22.62 5.96
N LEU A 46 33.26 -23.93 5.73
CA LEU A 46 32.87 -24.87 6.76
C LEU A 46 33.92 -24.72 7.86
N VAL A 47 33.53 -24.11 8.99
CA VAL A 47 34.43 -23.59 10.03
C VAL A 47 35.53 -24.61 10.37
N VAL A 48 36.71 -24.45 9.74
CA VAL A 48 37.94 -25.18 10.12
C VAL A 48 38.84 -24.24 10.95
N ASP A 49 38.68 -22.93 10.80
CA ASP A 49 39.47 -21.92 11.49
C ASP A 49 38.70 -20.58 11.56
N SER A 50 38.85 -19.85 12.68
CA SER A 50 38.17 -18.57 12.97
C SER A 50 38.75 -17.37 12.23
N THR A 51 39.71 -17.60 11.34
CA THR A 51 40.34 -16.58 10.49
C THR A 51 39.55 -16.29 9.22
N THR A 52 38.53 -17.09 8.93
CA THR A 52 37.72 -16.99 7.71
C THR A 52 36.40 -16.24 7.99
N PRO A 53 35.90 -15.37 7.09
CA PRO A 53 34.65 -14.63 7.33
C PRO A 53 33.47 -15.58 7.60
N SER A 54 32.71 -15.31 8.66
CA SER A 54 31.55 -16.13 9.02
C SER A 54 30.34 -15.78 8.16
N CYS A 55 29.49 -16.77 7.83
CA CYS A 55 28.27 -16.55 7.03
C CYS A 55 27.04 -16.12 7.85
N GLY A 56 27.25 -15.68 9.08
CA GLY A 56 26.16 -15.29 10.00
C GLY A 56 25.60 -13.88 9.79
N ASP A 57 26.16 -13.07 8.89
CA ASP A 57 25.69 -11.70 8.68
C ASP A 57 24.40 -11.62 7.82
N SER A 58 24.01 -12.74 7.21
CA SER A 58 22.76 -12.84 6.44
C SER A 58 21.54 -12.77 7.36
N ARG A 59 20.74 -11.71 7.22
CA ARG A 59 19.49 -11.52 7.97
C ARG A 59 18.28 -11.80 7.10
N PHE A 60 17.43 -12.71 7.53
CA PHE A 60 16.14 -12.98 6.90
C PHE A 60 15.06 -12.10 7.56
N GLY A 61 14.38 -11.27 6.76
CA GLY A 61 13.30 -10.41 7.21
C GLY A 61 11.95 -10.78 6.57
N CYS A 62 10.92 -9.97 6.81
CA CYS A 62 9.72 -10.06 6.00
C CYS A 62 10.03 -9.62 4.56
N TRP A 63 9.49 -10.34 3.58
CA TRP A 63 9.77 -10.07 2.17
C TRP A 63 9.27 -8.69 1.71
N THR A 64 8.35 -8.06 2.44
CA THR A 64 7.83 -6.70 2.20
C THR A 64 8.54 -5.60 2.98
N CYS A 65 9.62 -5.90 3.70
CA CYS A 65 10.29 -4.92 4.56
C CYS A 65 10.94 -3.79 3.75
N THR A 66 10.50 -2.55 4.00
CA THR A 66 11.10 -1.32 3.45
C THR A 66 11.84 -0.48 4.50
N LEU A 67 12.08 -1.03 5.70
CA LEU A 67 12.88 -0.33 6.73
C LEU A 67 14.38 -0.30 6.43
N VAL A 68 14.86 -1.29 5.68
CA VAL A 68 16.19 -1.30 5.07
C VAL A 68 16.07 -0.78 3.64
N GLU A 69 17.11 -0.19 3.05
CA GLU A 69 17.06 0.28 1.65
C GLU A 69 17.08 -0.88 0.63
N GLN A 70 17.70 -2.00 0.99
CA GLN A 70 17.83 -3.17 0.12
C GLN A 70 17.77 -4.46 0.92
N ASP A 71 17.03 -5.45 0.41
CA ASP A 71 17.09 -6.82 0.91
C ASP A 71 18.29 -7.55 0.28
N LYS A 72 19.47 -7.40 0.92
CA LYS A 72 20.72 -8.01 0.47
C LYS A 72 20.67 -9.54 0.51
N SER A 73 20.01 -10.11 1.53
CA SER A 73 19.93 -11.56 1.73
C SER A 73 19.10 -12.22 0.62
N MET A 74 17.92 -11.68 0.29
CA MET A 74 17.11 -12.19 -0.80
C MET A 74 17.76 -11.95 -2.16
N ALA A 75 18.40 -10.79 -2.36
CA ALA A 75 19.16 -10.52 -3.58
C ALA A 75 20.29 -11.54 -3.77
N ALA A 76 21.05 -11.83 -2.71
CA ALA A 76 22.10 -12.85 -2.72
C ALA A 76 21.53 -14.24 -2.98
N MET A 77 20.47 -14.67 -2.29
CA MET A 77 19.84 -15.98 -2.53
C MET A 77 19.45 -16.16 -4.00
N VAL A 78 18.77 -15.16 -4.59
CA VAL A 78 18.32 -15.17 -5.98
C VAL A 78 19.50 -15.19 -6.97
N HIS A 79 20.58 -14.49 -6.64
CA HIS A 79 21.79 -14.42 -7.47
C HIS A 79 22.59 -15.73 -7.40
N ASN A 80 22.80 -16.25 -6.20
CA ASN A 80 23.74 -17.32 -5.89
C ASN A 80 23.20 -18.73 -6.22
N SER A 81 21.87 -18.91 -6.17
CA SER A 81 21.25 -20.22 -6.41
C SER A 81 20.14 -20.17 -7.45
N ALA A 82 20.24 -21.08 -8.42
CA ALA A 82 19.14 -21.32 -9.37
C ALA A 82 17.85 -21.76 -8.66
N GLU A 83 17.96 -22.44 -7.52
CA GLU A 83 16.83 -22.92 -6.72
C GLU A 83 16.05 -21.79 -6.07
N HIS A 84 16.66 -20.63 -5.83
CA HIS A 84 15.99 -19.47 -5.21
C HIS A 84 15.48 -18.45 -6.22
N LYS A 85 15.66 -18.66 -7.53
CA LYS A 85 15.17 -17.74 -8.58
C LYS A 85 13.66 -17.52 -8.54
N TRP A 86 12.90 -18.41 -7.91
CA TRP A 86 11.46 -18.22 -7.69
C TRP A 86 11.14 -17.03 -6.77
N MET A 87 12.08 -16.58 -5.94
CA MET A 87 11.90 -15.43 -5.03
C MET A 87 12.01 -14.07 -5.75
N LYS A 88 12.57 -14.02 -6.97
CA LYS A 88 12.77 -12.78 -7.74
C LYS A 88 11.51 -11.88 -7.84
N PRO A 89 10.30 -12.40 -8.09
CA PRO A 89 9.09 -11.57 -8.10
C PRO A 89 8.78 -10.89 -6.76
N LEU A 90 9.14 -11.51 -5.63
CA LEU A 90 8.98 -10.92 -4.30
C LEU A 90 9.98 -9.79 -4.08
N LEU A 91 11.24 -10.02 -4.46
CA LEU A 91 12.30 -9.01 -4.40
C LEU A 91 11.96 -7.78 -5.26
N ASP A 92 11.44 -8.02 -6.47
CA ASP A 92 11.04 -6.95 -7.39
C ASP A 92 9.89 -6.12 -6.82
N LEU A 93 8.86 -6.79 -6.29
CA LEU A 93 7.74 -6.11 -5.65
C LEU A 93 8.19 -5.28 -4.43
N ARG A 94 9.07 -5.83 -3.59
CA ARG A 94 9.65 -5.11 -2.45
C ARG A 94 10.42 -3.86 -2.89
N ASN A 95 11.26 -3.98 -3.92
CA ASN A 95 12.05 -2.86 -4.42
C ASN A 95 11.16 -1.79 -5.05
N ASN A 96 10.07 -2.18 -5.71
CA ASN A 96 9.09 -1.22 -6.22
C ASN A 96 8.40 -0.47 -5.07
N LEU A 97 8.04 -1.17 -3.98
CA LEU A 97 7.41 -0.55 -2.80
C LEU A 97 8.34 0.45 -2.09
N ASP A 98 9.65 0.24 -2.16
CA ASP A 98 10.68 1.11 -1.59
C ASP A 98 11.07 2.28 -2.53
N ASN A 99 10.06 2.91 -3.14
CA ASN A 99 10.26 4.09 -3.97
C ASN A 99 10.11 5.38 -3.12
N PRO A 100 11.19 6.15 -2.88
CA PRO A 100 11.12 7.39 -2.10
C PRO A 100 10.39 8.53 -2.82
N ASP A 101 10.18 8.43 -4.14
CA ASP A 101 9.44 9.43 -4.92
C ASP A 101 8.17 8.81 -5.53
N ASP A 102 7.19 8.56 -4.67
CA ASP A 102 5.88 8.01 -5.03
C ASP A 102 4.80 9.10 -5.15
N LYS A 103 5.20 10.36 -5.34
CA LYS A 103 4.27 11.51 -5.37
C LYS A 103 3.24 11.40 -6.49
N GLU A 104 3.67 10.95 -7.67
CA GLU A 104 2.79 10.77 -8.85
C GLU A 104 1.75 9.67 -8.65
N ASP A 105 2.05 8.69 -7.79
CA ASP A 105 1.15 7.61 -7.44
C ASP A 105 0.15 8.01 -6.32
N ARG A 106 0.24 9.25 -5.79
CA ARG A 106 -0.56 9.71 -4.64
C ARG A 106 -1.43 10.91 -4.94
N GLU A 107 -2.56 10.97 -4.24
CA GLU A 107 -3.43 12.15 -4.23
C GLU A 107 -2.73 13.35 -3.58
N TYR A 108 -2.85 14.53 -4.16
CA TYR A 108 -2.40 15.78 -3.52
C TYR A 108 -3.26 16.15 -2.29
N ARG A 109 -4.47 15.60 -2.19
CA ARG A 109 -5.42 15.77 -1.07
C ARG A 109 -5.33 14.63 -0.06
N LYS A 110 -5.65 14.92 1.20
CA LYS A 110 -5.93 13.88 2.21
C LYS A 110 -7.26 13.17 1.92
N MET A 111 -7.54 12.07 2.61
CA MET A 111 -8.76 11.27 2.38
C MET A 111 -10.06 12.09 2.52
N ASN A 112 -10.06 13.11 3.38
CA ASN A 112 -11.18 14.03 3.60
C ASN A 112 -11.18 15.26 2.65
N GLY A 113 -10.26 15.33 1.68
CA GLY A 113 -10.10 16.44 0.75
C GLY A 113 -9.21 17.59 1.23
N THR A 114 -8.76 17.57 2.49
CA THR A 114 -7.95 18.67 3.02
C THR A 114 -6.54 18.70 2.44
N ILE A 115 -5.96 19.89 2.40
CA ILE A 115 -4.57 20.14 1.98
C ILE A 115 -3.73 20.42 3.21
N GLN A 116 -2.64 19.67 3.33
CA GLN A 116 -1.63 19.83 4.37
C GLN A 116 -0.32 20.28 3.72
N LEU A 117 0.28 21.33 4.26
CA LEU A 117 1.58 21.82 3.83
C LEU A 117 2.66 21.46 4.85
N PHE A 118 3.86 21.16 4.35
CA PHE A 118 5.08 21.08 5.12
C PHE A 118 6.20 21.79 4.36
N LYS A 119 6.77 22.85 4.94
CA LYS A 119 7.79 23.70 4.29
C LYS A 119 7.33 24.17 2.89
N ASP A 120 6.11 24.71 2.79
CA ASP A 120 5.47 25.20 1.57
C ASP A 120 5.25 24.17 0.44
N LYS A 121 5.38 22.87 0.75
CA LYS A 121 5.10 21.77 -0.16
C LYS A 121 3.89 20.97 0.31
N ILE A 122 3.10 20.47 -0.65
CA ILE A 122 1.96 19.59 -0.35
C ILE A 122 2.47 18.28 0.22
N VAL A 123 1.88 17.87 1.34
CA VAL A 123 2.02 16.51 1.86
C VAL A 123 0.95 15.65 1.20
N HIS A 124 1.34 14.86 0.20
CA HIS A 124 0.43 13.95 -0.51
C HIS A 124 -0.31 13.02 0.46
N GLY A 125 -1.54 12.66 0.09
CA GLY A 125 -2.42 11.77 0.81
C GLY A 125 -2.28 10.31 0.37
N PRO A 126 -3.40 9.58 0.26
CA PRO A 126 -3.37 8.16 -0.08
C PRO A 126 -2.94 7.93 -1.54
N TYR A 127 -2.63 6.68 -1.89
CA TYR A 127 -2.46 6.27 -3.29
C TYR A 127 -3.69 6.61 -4.13
N THR A 128 -3.48 6.92 -5.41
CA THR A 128 -4.55 7.08 -6.40
C THR A 128 -5.20 5.73 -6.71
N GLN A 129 -6.34 5.75 -7.41
CA GLN A 129 -6.95 4.50 -7.90
C GLN A 129 -6.01 3.74 -8.84
N LYS A 130 -5.41 4.43 -9.83
CA LYS A 130 -4.43 3.87 -10.77
C LYS A 130 -3.27 3.18 -10.05
N ALA A 131 -2.74 3.80 -9.00
CA ALA A 131 -1.66 3.21 -8.20
C ALA A 131 -2.12 1.97 -7.42
N ARG A 132 -3.31 1.98 -6.80
CA ARG A 132 -3.86 0.80 -6.12
C ARG A 132 -4.05 -0.38 -7.07
N GLU A 133 -4.57 -0.13 -8.28
CA GLU A 133 -4.72 -1.14 -9.32
C GLU A 133 -3.38 -1.74 -9.72
N LYS A 134 -2.38 -0.89 -9.98
CA LYS A 134 -1.02 -1.30 -10.30
C LYS A 134 -0.44 -2.19 -9.20
N TRP A 135 -0.55 -1.79 -7.93
CA TRP A 135 -0.05 -2.57 -6.80
C TRP A 135 -0.71 -3.94 -6.68
N LEU A 136 -2.04 -3.99 -6.82
CA LEU A 136 -2.76 -5.25 -6.79
C LEU A 136 -2.34 -6.17 -7.95
N ARG A 137 -2.16 -5.62 -9.16
CA ARG A 137 -1.66 -6.37 -10.32
C ARG A 137 -0.27 -6.94 -10.06
N GLU A 138 0.66 -6.11 -9.58
CA GLU A 138 2.02 -6.56 -9.27
C GLU A 138 2.05 -7.66 -8.20
N LEU A 139 1.23 -7.52 -7.15
CA LEU A 139 1.09 -8.51 -6.07
C LEU A 139 0.57 -9.85 -6.58
N LEU A 140 -0.54 -9.86 -7.32
CA LEU A 140 -1.13 -11.09 -7.85
C LEU A 140 -0.23 -11.73 -8.90
N LYS A 141 0.42 -10.94 -9.75
CA LYS A 141 1.41 -11.41 -10.72
C LYS A 141 2.62 -12.04 -10.03
N ALA A 142 3.10 -11.46 -8.92
CA ALA A 142 4.16 -12.04 -8.11
C ALA A 142 3.71 -13.39 -7.52
N GLN A 143 2.53 -13.44 -6.90
CA GLN A 143 1.94 -14.68 -6.37
C GLN A 143 1.85 -15.77 -7.44
N THR A 144 1.25 -15.47 -8.59
CA THR A 144 1.11 -16.42 -9.72
C THR A 144 2.48 -16.94 -10.20
N LYS A 145 3.49 -16.07 -10.28
CA LYS A 145 4.85 -16.49 -10.66
C LYS A 145 5.51 -17.37 -9.60
N VAL A 146 5.34 -17.05 -8.31
CA VAL A 146 5.87 -17.86 -7.20
C VAL A 146 5.23 -19.25 -7.21
N ARG A 147 3.89 -19.33 -7.27
CA ARG A 147 3.16 -20.62 -7.33
C ARG A 147 3.63 -21.54 -8.46
N LYS A 148 4.03 -20.98 -9.61
CA LYS A 148 4.52 -21.72 -10.78
C LYS A 148 5.97 -22.22 -10.64
N ARG A 149 6.81 -21.53 -9.85
CA ARG A 149 8.27 -21.73 -9.85
C ARG A 149 8.84 -22.22 -8.52
N ALA A 150 8.12 -22.01 -7.42
CA ALA A 150 8.58 -22.38 -6.09
C ALA A 150 8.54 -23.90 -5.88
N PRO A 151 9.29 -24.40 -4.88
CA PRO A 151 9.20 -25.79 -4.42
C PRO A 151 7.76 -26.23 -4.12
N GLU A 152 7.50 -27.54 -4.17
CA GLU A 152 6.15 -28.12 -4.05
C GLU A 152 5.37 -27.60 -2.84
N GLY A 153 6.03 -27.48 -1.68
CA GLY A 153 5.41 -26.98 -0.45
C GLY A 153 4.97 -25.51 -0.49
N LEU A 154 5.41 -24.72 -1.47
CA LEU A 154 5.08 -23.30 -1.61
C LEU A 154 4.14 -23.01 -2.78
N ARG A 155 3.67 -24.03 -3.50
CA ARG A 155 2.78 -23.85 -4.65
C ARG A 155 1.41 -23.25 -4.31
N ASN A 156 1.01 -23.33 -3.04
CA ASN A 156 -0.24 -22.78 -2.54
C ASN A 156 -0.05 -21.49 -1.73
N ILE A 157 1.10 -20.82 -1.84
CA ILE A 157 1.35 -19.57 -1.13
C ILE A 157 0.30 -18.50 -1.48
N GLU A 158 -0.12 -17.75 -0.48
CA GLU A 158 -0.97 -16.57 -0.60
C GLU A 158 -0.16 -15.36 -0.13
N LEU A 159 0.20 -14.47 -1.05
CA LEU A 159 0.77 -13.16 -0.72
C LEU A 159 -0.32 -12.19 -0.25
N ILE A 160 -1.56 -12.45 -0.67
CA ILE A 160 -2.79 -11.86 -0.16
C ILE A 160 -3.85 -12.96 -0.13
N SER A 161 -4.52 -13.10 1.01
CA SER A 161 -5.59 -14.06 1.21
C SER A 161 -6.86 -13.65 0.48
N MET A 162 -7.78 -14.60 0.28
CA MET A 162 -9.07 -14.30 -0.34
C MET A 162 -9.92 -13.35 0.51
N ASP A 163 -9.87 -13.47 1.83
CA ASP A 163 -10.59 -12.58 2.75
C ASP A 163 -10.07 -11.13 2.65
N GLU A 164 -8.75 -10.96 2.53
CA GLU A 164 -8.15 -9.63 2.29
C GLU A 164 -8.54 -9.06 0.93
N LEU A 165 -8.61 -9.87 -0.13
CA LEU A 165 -9.09 -9.42 -1.44
C LEU A 165 -10.56 -8.97 -1.38
N HIS A 166 -11.41 -9.70 -0.65
CA HIS A 166 -12.80 -9.28 -0.43
C HIS A 166 -12.89 -7.95 0.33
N GLU A 167 -12.02 -7.73 1.32
CA GLU A 167 -11.99 -6.48 2.07
C GLU A 167 -11.47 -5.31 1.23
N VAL A 168 -10.44 -5.52 0.41
CA VAL A 168 -9.96 -4.53 -0.58
C VAL A 168 -11.10 -4.14 -1.52
N ARG A 169 -11.82 -5.12 -2.08
CA ARG A 169 -12.98 -4.88 -2.95
C ARG A 169 -14.06 -4.07 -2.23
N ARG A 170 -14.36 -4.39 -0.97
CA ARG A 170 -15.33 -3.64 -0.15
C ARG A 170 -14.89 -2.19 0.02
N ILE A 171 -13.63 -1.94 0.40
CA ILE A 171 -13.10 -0.59 0.60
C ILE A 171 -13.19 0.22 -0.69
N TRP A 172 -12.75 -0.35 -1.82
CA TRP A 172 -12.75 0.34 -3.12
C TRP A 172 -14.16 0.77 -3.51
N ILE A 173 -15.14 -0.12 -3.40
CA ILE A 173 -16.52 0.17 -3.81
C ILE A 173 -17.22 1.12 -2.82
N PHE A 174 -17.19 0.80 -1.52
CA PHE A 174 -18.08 1.46 -0.55
C PHE A 174 -17.47 2.70 0.11
N GLU A 175 -16.14 2.77 0.22
CA GLU A 175 -15.45 3.89 0.86
C GLU A 175 -14.73 4.79 -0.16
N LYS A 176 -14.22 4.22 -1.26
CA LYS A 176 -13.56 4.97 -2.34
C LYS A 176 -14.46 5.26 -3.54
N HIS A 177 -15.68 4.71 -3.55
CA HIS A 177 -16.67 4.93 -4.60
C HIS A 177 -16.26 4.48 -6.00
N GLU A 178 -15.42 3.45 -6.08
CA GLU A 178 -14.97 2.79 -7.31
C GLU A 178 -16.04 1.78 -7.76
N VAL A 179 -17.16 2.30 -8.26
CA VAL A 179 -18.36 1.54 -8.64
C VAL A 179 -18.18 0.68 -9.90
N GLU A 180 -17.03 0.75 -10.54
CA GLU A 180 -16.63 -0.08 -11.67
C GLU A 180 -16.33 -1.53 -11.25
N ASP A 181 -16.04 -1.76 -9.97
CA ASP A 181 -15.71 -3.08 -9.40
C ASP A 181 -14.66 -3.84 -10.21
N ILE A 182 -13.52 -3.19 -10.38
CA ILE A 182 -12.40 -3.64 -11.21
C ILE A 182 -11.61 -4.81 -10.61
N LEU A 183 -11.69 -5.05 -9.30
CA LEU A 183 -10.86 -6.03 -8.62
C LEU A 183 -11.05 -7.46 -9.16
N PRO A 184 -12.29 -7.96 -9.36
CA PRO A 184 -12.53 -9.25 -10.01
C PRO A 184 -11.83 -9.42 -11.36
N LYS A 185 -11.83 -8.36 -12.18
CA LYS A 185 -11.16 -8.37 -13.49
C LYS A 185 -9.64 -8.44 -13.33
N ILE A 186 -9.07 -7.61 -12.45
CA ILE A 186 -7.63 -7.65 -12.12
C ILE A 186 -7.22 -9.06 -11.66
N TYR A 187 -8.03 -9.67 -10.80
CA TYR A 187 -7.77 -11.02 -10.32
C TYR A 187 -7.76 -12.06 -11.45
N GLU A 188 -8.78 -12.04 -12.32
CA GLU A 188 -8.85 -12.95 -13.46
C GLU A 188 -7.69 -12.72 -14.46
N ASP A 189 -7.35 -11.47 -14.75
CA ASP A 189 -6.23 -11.10 -15.65
C ASP A 189 -4.88 -11.67 -15.16
N GLU A 190 -4.58 -11.56 -13.86
CA GLU A 190 -3.25 -11.87 -13.31
C GLU A 190 -3.12 -13.31 -12.78
N THR A 191 -4.23 -13.96 -12.42
CA THR A 191 -4.24 -15.35 -11.91
C THR A 191 -4.71 -16.36 -12.95
N GLY A 192 -5.56 -15.94 -13.90
CA GLY A 192 -6.27 -16.83 -14.82
C GLY A 192 -7.46 -17.57 -14.19
N GLU A 193 -7.79 -17.27 -12.93
CA GLU A 193 -8.89 -17.87 -12.18
C GLU A 193 -10.01 -16.84 -12.01
N LYS A 194 -11.27 -17.29 -12.06
CA LYS A 194 -12.40 -16.40 -11.80
C LYS A 194 -12.40 -15.98 -10.33
N PHE A 195 -12.56 -14.68 -10.08
CA PHE A 195 -12.68 -14.17 -8.71
C PHE A 195 -13.87 -14.83 -8.00
N PRO A 196 -13.65 -15.56 -6.90
CA PRO A 196 -14.75 -16.21 -6.19
C PRO A 196 -15.58 -15.17 -5.46
N GLY A 197 -16.89 -15.23 -5.61
CA GLY A 197 -17.80 -14.32 -4.93
C GLY A 197 -19.04 -14.00 -5.73
N LYS A 198 -20.05 -13.43 -5.06
CA LYS A 198 -21.24 -12.92 -5.76
C LYS A 198 -20.90 -11.58 -6.40
N PRO A 199 -21.51 -11.27 -7.56
CA PRO A 199 -21.57 -9.91 -8.06
C PRO A 199 -22.19 -8.99 -6.99
N LEU A 200 -21.70 -7.76 -6.89
CA LEU A 200 -22.26 -6.75 -5.99
C LEU A 200 -23.37 -5.95 -6.70
N ASP A 201 -24.04 -6.54 -7.70
CA ASP A 201 -25.02 -5.94 -8.62
C ASP A 201 -26.11 -5.08 -7.96
N ALA A 202 -26.47 -5.38 -6.70
CA ALA A 202 -27.43 -4.55 -5.96
C ALA A 202 -26.92 -3.12 -5.71
N TYR A 203 -25.60 -2.93 -5.70
CA TYR A 203 -24.91 -1.66 -5.46
C TYR A 203 -24.26 -1.11 -6.73
N LEU A 204 -23.79 -1.98 -7.62
CA LEU A 204 -23.10 -1.63 -8.87
C LEU A 204 -24.10 -1.58 -10.01
N THR A 205 -24.29 -0.39 -10.54
CA THR A 205 -25.45 -0.14 -11.38
C THR A 205 -25.21 0.99 -12.37
N LEU A 206 -23.97 1.48 -12.38
CA LEU A 206 -23.35 2.17 -13.48
C LEU A 206 -22.27 1.18 -13.91
N GLY A 207 -22.42 0.62 -15.11
CA GLY A 207 -21.44 -0.29 -15.69
C GLY A 207 -20.24 0.47 -16.21
N ALA A 208 -19.35 -0.27 -16.88
CA ALA A 208 -18.17 0.31 -17.51
C ALA A 208 -18.53 1.38 -18.55
N ASP A 209 -19.60 1.18 -19.31
CA ASP A 209 -20.04 2.09 -20.37
C ASP A 209 -20.51 3.44 -19.79
N GLU A 210 -21.30 3.44 -18.70
CA GLU A 210 -21.71 4.68 -18.04
C GLU A 210 -20.53 5.41 -17.38
N MET A 211 -19.53 4.67 -16.89
CA MET A 211 -18.33 5.24 -16.28
C MET A 211 -17.40 5.85 -17.32
N GLU A 212 -17.28 5.23 -18.50
CA GLU A 212 -16.54 5.80 -19.63
C GLU A 212 -17.22 7.08 -20.12
N LEU A 213 -18.55 7.08 -20.28
CA LEU A 213 -19.30 8.28 -20.63
C LEU A 213 -19.13 9.39 -19.59
N LEU A 214 -19.17 9.05 -18.30
CA LEU A 214 -18.94 10.03 -17.23
C LEU A 214 -17.54 10.65 -17.31
N ARG A 215 -16.52 9.84 -17.64
CA ARG A 215 -15.15 10.31 -17.84
C ARG A 215 -15.04 11.27 -19.02
N GLU A 216 -15.65 10.92 -20.14
CA GLU A 216 -15.72 11.78 -21.33
C GLU A 216 -16.38 13.14 -21.00
N LEU A 217 -17.50 13.12 -20.28
CA LEU A 217 -18.21 14.35 -19.86
C LEU A 217 -17.42 15.22 -18.89
N CYS A 218 -16.46 14.64 -18.18
CA CYS A 218 -15.54 15.35 -17.30
C CYS A 218 -14.27 15.84 -18.02
N GLU A 219 -14.18 15.70 -19.34
CA GLU A 219 -13.04 16.13 -20.16
C GLU A 219 -11.69 15.53 -19.67
N ASP A 220 -11.73 14.26 -19.23
CA ASP A 220 -10.58 13.55 -18.64
C ASP A 220 -9.99 14.20 -17.37
N ASP A 221 -10.68 15.17 -16.75
CA ASP A 221 -10.28 15.70 -15.46
C ASP A 221 -10.56 14.69 -14.34
N ASP A 222 -9.49 14.09 -13.80
CA ASP A 222 -9.57 13.03 -12.80
C ASP A 222 -10.27 13.50 -11.51
N THR A 223 -10.10 14.76 -11.10
CA THR A 223 -10.74 15.30 -9.89
C THR A 223 -12.25 15.45 -10.08
N HIS A 224 -12.67 16.01 -11.20
CA HIS A 224 -14.08 16.19 -11.56
C HIS A 224 -14.75 14.83 -11.74
N PHE A 225 -14.13 13.91 -12.48
CA PHE A 225 -14.62 12.54 -12.66
C PHE A 225 -14.84 11.84 -11.33
N THR A 226 -13.82 11.81 -10.46
CA THR A 226 -13.91 11.14 -9.15
C THR A 226 -14.99 11.77 -8.26
N THR A 227 -15.12 13.10 -8.29
CA THR A 227 -16.14 13.82 -7.53
C THR A 227 -17.54 13.50 -8.04
N MET A 228 -17.77 13.51 -9.35
CA MET A 228 -19.07 13.17 -9.93
C MET A 228 -19.45 11.72 -9.69
N ARG A 229 -18.50 10.80 -9.85
CA ARG A 229 -18.69 9.37 -9.54
C ARG A 229 -19.08 9.17 -8.07
N GLU A 230 -18.41 9.85 -7.15
CA GLU A 230 -18.71 9.79 -5.72
C GLU A 230 -20.10 10.38 -5.40
N LEU A 231 -20.49 11.50 -6.02
CA LEU A 231 -21.83 12.07 -5.88
C LEU A 231 -22.93 11.10 -6.33
N LEU A 232 -22.76 10.47 -7.50
CA LEU A 232 -23.70 9.47 -8.03
C LEU A 232 -23.80 8.25 -7.10
N SER A 233 -22.65 7.76 -6.62
CA SER A 233 -22.59 6.64 -5.67
C SER A 233 -23.30 6.98 -4.35
N VAL A 234 -23.08 8.18 -3.81
CA VAL A 234 -23.75 8.65 -2.59
C VAL A 234 -25.27 8.73 -2.80
N GLU A 235 -25.73 9.43 -3.84
CA GLU A 235 -27.17 9.58 -4.14
C GLU A 235 -27.88 8.23 -4.16
N ARG A 236 -27.24 7.27 -4.85
CA ARG A 236 -27.81 5.95 -5.08
C ARG A 236 -27.89 5.10 -3.82
N ARG A 237 -26.86 5.16 -2.95
CA ARG A 237 -26.91 4.47 -1.65
C ARG A 237 -28.11 4.94 -0.84
N TYR A 238 -28.33 6.27 -0.76
CA TYR A 238 -29.50 6.83 -0.06
C TYR A 238 -30.83 6.51 -0.75
N ARG A 239 -30.86 6.30 -2.07
CA ARG A 239 -32.10 5.90 -2.79
C ARG A 239 -32.63 4.54 -2.34
N THR A 240 -31.76 3.63 -1.89
CA THR A 240 -32.15 2.31 -1.38
C THR A 240 -32.57 2.33 0.11
N MET A 241 -32.33 3.44 0.82
CA MET A 241 -32.66 3.57 2.23
C MET A 241 -34.11 3.99 2.45
N SER A 242 -34.75 3.48 3.51
CA SER A 242 -36.12 3.84 3.89
C SER A 242 -36.27 5.33 4.27
N ARG A 243 -35.19 5.96 4.73
CA ARG A 243 -35.10 7.39 5.04
C ARG A 243 -33.81 7.95 4.46
N ARG A 244 -33.92 9.10 3.78
CA ARG A 244 -32.79 9.82 3.15
C ARG A 244 -32.13 10.87 4.08
N SER A 245 -32.30 10.72 5.40
CA SER A 245 -31.67 11.61 6.38
C SER A 245 -30.14 11.47 6.30
N GLY A 246 -29.40 12.58 6.19
CA GLY A 246 -27.95 12.56 6.02
C GLY A 246 -27.48 12.70 4.57
N LEU A 247 -28.38 12.65 3.58
CA LEU A 247 -28.01 12.71 2.16
C LEU A 247 -27.32 14.04 1.83
N PHE A 248 -27.91 15.17 2.23
CA PHE A 248 -27.35 16.48 1.91
C PHE A 248 -25.99 16.68 2.56
N GLU A 249 -25.84 16.25 3.82
CA GLU A 249 -24.56 16.28 4.53
C GLU A 249 -23.51 15.38 3.87
N ALA A 250 -23.91 14.22 3.34
CA ALA A 250 -23.02 13.34 2.59
C ALA A 250 -22.59 13.97 1.26
N LEU A 251 -23.53 14.50 0.47
CA LEU A 251 -23.24 15.18 -0.80
C LEU A 251 -22.35 16.40 -0.58
N GLU A 252 -22.61 17.20 0.45
CA GLU A 252 -21.79 18.35 0.81
C GLU A 252 -20.33 17.96 1.11
N LYS A 253 -20.12 16.84 1.82
CA LYS A 253 -18.76 16.31 2.07
C LYS A 253 -18.04 15.96 0.76
N VAL A 254 -18.74 15.38 -0.21
CA VAL A 254 -18.15 15.05 -1.53
C VAL A 254 -17.77 16.33 -2.26
N VAL A 255 -18.67 17.31 -2.33
CA VAL A 255 -18.39 18.60 -3.00
C VAL A 255 -17.21 19.30 -2.35
N ARG A 256 -17.13 19.35 -1.01
CA ARG A 256 -16.00 19.93 -0.28
C ARG A 256 -14.69 19.20 -0.57
N LYS A 257 -14.73 17.87 -0.73
CA LYS A 257 -13.56 17.05 -1.05
C LYS A 257 -13.07 17.26 -2.48
N GLY A 258 -14.01 17.43 -3.41
CA GLY A 258 -13.79 17.70 -4.84
C GLY A 258 -13.65 19.18 -5.22
N TYR A 259 -13.46 20.06 -4.24
CA TYR A 259 -13.57 21.51 -4.44
C TYR A 259 -12.51 22.11 -5.37
N PHE A 260 -11.27 21.59 -5.32
CA PHE A 260 -10.14 22.14 -6.07
C PHE A 260 -10.13 21.64 -7.50
N ALA A 261 -9.74 22.51 -8.44
CA ALA A 261 -9.53 22.12 -9.83
C ALA A 261 -8.36 21.14 -9.95
N ASP A 262 -7.21 21.49 -9.36
CA ASP A 262 -5.99 20.70 -9.45
C ASP A 262 -5.09 20.91 -8.21
N ALA A 263 -3.86 20.42 -8.26
CA ALA A 263 -2.88 20.55 -7.18
C ALA A 263 -2.37 21.99 -6.98
N ASP A 264 -2.33 22.81 -8.04
CA ASP A 264 -1.86 24.18 -7.97
C ASP A 264 -2.92 25.09 -7.35
N ASP A 265 -4.19 24.93 -7.74
CA ASP A 265 -5.34 25.60 -7.08
C ASP A 265 -5.42 25.25 -5.59
N ALA A 266 -5.24 23.98 -5.26
CA ALA A 266 -5.16 23.50 -3.88
C ALA A 266 -3.98 24.10 -3.09
N LEU A 267 -2.81 24.24 -3.72
CA LEU A 267 -1.62 24.84 -3.12
C LEU A 267 -1.82 26.33 -2.86
N ASP A 268 -2.36 27.06 -3.84
CA ASP A 268 -2.63 28.49 -3.75
C ASP A 268 -3.69 28.79 -2.68
N TYR A 269 -4.74 27.98 -2.61
CA TYR A 269 -5.72 28.06 -1.53
C TYR A 269 -5.07 27.85 -0.16
N ALA A 270 -4.23 26.81 -0.02
CA ALA A 270 -3.57 26.52 1.25
C ALA A 270 -2.60 27.63 1.69
N ARG A 271 -1.82 28.19 0.75
CA ARG A 271 -0.92 29.33 1.00
C ARG A 271 -1.68 30.59 1.41
N ASN A 272 -2.77 30.90 0.71
CA ASN A 272 -3.63 32.03 1.03
C ASN A 272 -4.24 31.87 2.43
N ARG A 273 -4.72 30.66 2.77
CA ARG A 273 -5.23 30.35 4.12
C ARG A 273 -4.16 30.54 5.19
N ASP A 274 -2.95 30.04 4.97
CA ASP A 274 -1.86 30.16 5.95
C ASP A 274 -1.40 31.62 6.10
N ARG A 275 -1.34 32.40 5.02
CA ARG A 275 -1.12 33.86 5.05
C ARG A 275 -2.17 34.57 5.89
N LEU A 276 -3.46 34.33 5.63
CA LEU A 276 -4.57 34.93 6.39
C LEU A 276 -4.53 34.53 7.87
N ARG A 277 -4.15 33.28 8.18
CA ARG A 277 -3.97 32.82 9.57
C ARG A 277 -2.83 33.56 10.28
N MET A 278 -1.72 33.83 9.60
CA MET A 278 -0.62 34.62 10.15
C MET A 278 -1.04 36.08 10.38
N GLU A 279 -1.66 36.73 9.40
CA GLU A 279 -2.17 38.10 9.51
C GLU A 279 -3.19 38.26 10.66
N ASN A 280 -4.07 37.27 10.85
CA ASN A 280 -5.05 37.26 11.95
C ASN A 280 -4.44 36.95 13.32
N ARG A 281 -3.28 36.28 13.39
CA ARG A 281 -2.59 36.04 14.67
C ARG A 281 -2.10 37.36 15.28
N ASP A 282 -1.74 38.32 14.44
CA ASP A 282 -1.27 39.64 14.84
C ASP A 282 -2.41 40.64 15.09
N ARG A 283 -3.67 40.24 14.84
CA ARG A 283 -4.88 41.05 15.04
C ARG A 283 -5.97 40.25 15.76
N PRO A 284 -5.89 40.10 17.10
CA PRO A 284 -6.88 39.34 17.86
C PRO A 284 -8.32 39.86 17.71
N GLN A 285 -8.49 41.13 17.34
CA GLN A 285 -9.81 41.76 17.12
C GLN A 285 -10.53 41.27 15.83
N LEU A 286 -9.80 40.78 14.82
CA LEU A 286 -10.40 40.30 13.55
C LEU A 286 -10.84 38.83 13.60
N ARG A 287 -10.41 38.06 14.61
CA ARG A 287 -10.77 36.63 14.75
C ARG A 287 -12.28 36.39 14.81
N ALA A 288 -13.02 37.29 15.47
CA ALA A 288 -14.47 37.16 15.61
C ALA A 288 -15.22 37.38 14.28
N GLU A 289 -14.72 38.25 13.41
CA GLU A 289 -15.33 38.53 12.09
C GLU A 289 -14.89 37.50 11.04
N ALA A 290 -13.63 37.05 11.07
CA ALA A 290 -13.13 36.03 10.15
C ALA A 290 -13.79 34.66 10.37
N GLN A 291 -14.10 34.28 11.61
CA GLN A 291 -14.83 33.04 11.91
C GLN A 291 -16.29 33.05 11.40
N GLN A 292 -16.88 34.23 11.17
CA GLN A 292 -18.22 34.36 10.59
C GLN A 292 -18.21 34.37 9.06
N LEU A 293 -17.07 34.65 8.43
CA LEU A 293 -16.89 34.70 6.97
C LEU A 293 -16.16 33.49 6.37
N LEU A 294 -15.71 32.55 7.21
CA LEU A 294 -15.10 31.26 6.82
C LEU A 294 -16.03 30.02 6.89
N PRO A 295 -17.34 30.04 6.58
CA PRO A 295 -18.09 28.80 6.48
C PRO A 295 -17.92 28.22 5.07
N LEU A 296 -17.02 27.23 4.95
CA LEU A 296 -17.18 26.02 4.12
C LEU A 296 -16.05 24.99 4.38
N MET A 297 -14.97 25.33 5.12
CA MET A 297 -13.81 24.43 5.27
C MET A 297 -13.27 24.18 6.70
N GLU A 298 -13.77 24.86 7.75
CA GLU A 298 -13.29 24.67 9.14
C GLU A 298 -14.22 23.84 10.05
N VAL A 299 -15.14 23.05 9.49
CA VAL A 299 -16.02 22.16 10.28
C VAL A 299 -15.53 20.72 10.15
N ASN A 300 -15.06 20.14 11.27
CA ASN A 300 -14.64 18.74 11.50
C ASN A 300 -13.12 18.45 11.66
N ALA A 301 -12.43 19.22 12.52
CA ALA A 301 -11.15 18.79 13.11
C ALA A 301 -11.26 18.22 14.54
N ASP A 302 -12.45 18.24 15.16
CA ASP A 302 -12.65 17.85 16.58
C ASP A 302 -13.61 16.64 16.76
N ALA A 303 -13.41 15.57 16.00
CA ALA A 303 -14.18 14.33 16.16
C ALA A 303 -13.33 13.06 15.95
N SER A 304 -12.25 12.92 16.73
CA SER A 304 -11.56 11.65 16.96
C SER A 304 -10.58 11.81 18.13
N ALA A 305 -11.10 11.60 19.33
CA ALA A 305 -10.34 11.19 20.52
C ALA A 305 -10.72 9.74 20.83
#